data_AF-A0A7V0XVZ9-F1
#
_entry.id   AF-A0A7V0XVZ9-F1
#
_cell.length_a   1.000
_cell.length_b   1.000
_cell.length_c   1.000
_cell.angle_alpha   90.00
_cell.angle_beta   90.00
_cell.angle_gamma   90.00
#
_symmetry.space_group_name_H-M   'P 1'
#
loop_
_entity.id
_entity.type
_entity.pdbx_description
1 polymer ?
#
loop_
_entity_poly.entity_id
_entity_poly.type
_entity_poly.pdbx_seq_one_letter_code
_entity_poly.pdbx_strand_id
1 'polypeptide(L)'
;MEPAGLHCSITFPENQIAVLQPEGTLSLQTLAPSALFRAVQKAVSTSTGGVIFAFDKLHISDGFGLAHLLFLTLQLRRKGLAVAACGHGHLTEKLFTELCVNRFLRGYSSLDRALSQVRKGGGKALGNKTVSPLENEIAKNPPGHELLPSGLWPEELGPTVWTQDGNQALNFNGRRPQGPGAGFGSLWQKTYKIRLVSQQPDLAEIAARLKNKLPEYWPAGNRIVLPDGLQPGAPGMIDLTLPGGLPLSTGIRVLNVSELAFSFVPLQGHMEAGWISFGVTAEDGCPTVVVQSLARTGDPFYELGFDMFGHRQQEEFWNHSLSALALDFNENALVEISATCLDSPKNWSGWTTLWWNAALRTIAVSGWRRLWGRSRKPNPVPPSQPDHKADGL
;
A
#
# COMPACT_ATOMS: atom_id res chain seq x y z
N MET A 1 -0.88 28.37 -8.54
CA MET A 1 0.20 28.34 -7.54
C MET A 1 0.77 26.94 -7.56
N GLU A 2 2.10 26.76 -7.65
CA GLU A 2 2.69 25.43 -7.43
C GLU A 2 2.34 24.97 -6.01
N PRO A 3 1.95 23.70 -5.80
CA PRO A 3 1.82 23.17 -4.45
C PRO A 3 3.18 23.33 -3.75
N ALA A 4 3.21 24.11 -2.68
CA ALA A 4 4.42 24.35 -1.90
C ALA A 4 4.94 23.04 -1.29
N GLY A 5 6.28 22.89 -1.19
CA GLY A 5 6.89 21.86 -0.35
C GLY A 5 7.47 20.62 -1.03
N LEU A 6 7.72 20.60 -2.35
CA LEU A 6 8.56 19.58 -3.00
C LEU A 6 9.33 20.09 -4.23
N HIS A 7 10.65 20.27 -4.08
CA HIS A 7 11.59 20.67 -5.13
C HIS A 7 12.48 19.48 -5.54
N CYS A 8 13.13 19.55 -6.71
CA CYS A 8 14.12 18.55 -7.10
C CYS A 8 15.21 19.17 -7.97
N SER A 9 16.46 19.08 -7.52
CA SER A 9 17.62 19.39 -8.37
C SER A 9 18.07 18.14 -9.13
N ILE A 10 18.77 18.34 -10.24
CA ILE A 10 19.39 17.27 -11.03
C ILE A 10 20.82 17.67 -11.37
N THR A 11 21.76 16.77 -11.10
CA THR A 11 23.18 16.93 -11.43
C THR A 11 23.68 15.71 -12.21
N PHE A 12 24.80 15.89 -12.92
CA PHE A 12 25.45 14.85 -13.71
C PHE A 12 26.93 14.80 -13.29
N PRO A 13 27.24 14.26 -12.10
CA PRO A 13 28.62 14.24 -11.60
C PRO A 13 29.55 13.38 -12.47
N GLU A 14 28.98 12.37 -13.14
CA GLU A 14 29.64 11.60 -14.19
C GLU A 14 28.78 11.73 -15.46
N ASN A 15 29.41 12.04 -16.60
CA ASN A 15 28.72 11.94 -17.89
C ASN A 15 28.12 10.52 -17.96
N GLN A 16 26.79 10.43 -18.15
CA GLN A 16 25.93 9.23 -18.21
C GLN A 16 25.07 8.90 -16.97
N ILE A 17 25.37 9.41 -15.76
CA ILE A 17 24.58 9.11 -14.54
C ILE A 17 23.94 10.40 -14.00
N ALA A 18 22.61 10.42 -13.87
CA ALA A 18 21.90 11.50 -13.21
C ALA A 18 21.78 11.26 -11.70
N VAL A 19 21.97 12.31 -10.90
CA VAL A 19 21.65 12.33 -9.47
C VAL A 19 20.49 13.29 -9.25
N LEU A 20 19.38 12.77 -8.76
CA LEU A 20 18.17 13.52 -8.41
C LEU A 20 18.19 13.78 -6.91
N GLN A 21 18.12 15.05 -6.51
CA GLN A 21 18.06 15.45 -5.10
C GLN A 21 16.71 16.13 -4.82
N PRO A 22 15.65 15.34 -4.56
CA PRO A 22 14.38 15.89 -4.12
C PRO A 22 14.47 16.45 -2.70
N GLU A 23 13.90 17.63 -2.49
CA GLU A 23 13.85 18.32 -1.21
C GLU A 23 12.39 18.64 -0.86
N GLY A 24 11.91 18.14 0.28
CA GLY A 24 10.55 18.35 0.76
C GLY A 24 9.75 17.05 0.95
N THR A 25 8.43 17.15 0.87
CA THR A 25 7.53 16.03 1.16
C THR A 25 6.90 15.46 -0.10
N LEU A 26 7.03 14.15 -0.29
CA LEU A 26 6.31 13.37 -1.29
C LEU A 26 5.03 12.79 -0.66
N SER A 27 3.88 13.26 -1.13
CA SER A 27 2.55 12.93 -0.60
C SER A 27 1.50 13.07 -1.70
N LEU A 28 0.26 12.63 -1.44
CA LEU A 28 -0.88 12.91 -2.31
C LEU A 28 -1.00 14.40 -2.67
N GLN A 29 -0.66 15.30 -1.74
CA GLN A 29 -0.78 16.75 -1.92
C GLN A 29 0.30 17.33 -2.85
N THR A 30 1.40 16.61 -3.07
CA THR A 30 2.56 17.10 -3.84
C THR A 30 2.82 16.34 -5.13
N LEU A 31 1.98 15.35 -5.51
CA LEU A 31 2.19 14.53 -6.71
C LEU A 31 1.99 15.30 -8.03
N ALA A 32 1.13 16.32 -8.06
CA ALA A 32 0.57 16.86 -9.28
C ALA A 32 1.12 18.27 -9.66
N PRO A 33 1.90 18.41 -10.75
CA PRO A 33 2.75 17.43 -11.44
C PRO A 33 4.22 17.73 -11.09
N SER A 34 4.71 17.05 -10.06
CA SER A 34 5.82 17.48 -9.19
C SER A 34 7.15 17.84 -9.88
N ALA A 35 7.99 18.63 -9.20
CA ALA A 35 9.36 18.91 -9.62
C ALA A 35 10.18 17.62 -9.83
N LEU A 36 9.93 16.59 -9.01
CA LEU A 36 10.55 15.28 -9.12
C LEU A 36 10.17 14.57 -10.43
N PHE A 37 8.88 14.58 -10.80
CA PHE A 37 8.44 14.00 -12.08
C PHE A 37 9.16 14.65 -13.26
N ARG A 38 9.25 15.99 -13.29
CA ARG A 38 9.97 16.73 -14.35
C ARG A 38 11.46 16.40 -14.39
N ALA A 39 12.09 16.26 -13.23
CA ALA A 39 13.50 15.87 -13.13
C ALA A 39 13.73 14.43 -13.66
N VAL A 40 12.81 13.50 -13.38
CA VAL A 40 12.85 12.14 -13.94
C VAL A 40 12.69 12.16 -15.45
N GLN A 41 11.76 12.93 -16.02
CA GLN A 41 11.62 13.06 -17.47
C GLN A 41 12.89 13.58 -18.13
N LYS A 42 13.56 14.57 -17.50
CA LYS A 42 14.86 15.08 -17.97
C LYS A 42 15.95 14.00 -17.86
N ALA A 43 15.98 13.23 -16.77
CA ALA A 43 16.95 12.15 -16.61
C ALA A 43 16.77 11.06 -17.68
N VAL A 44 15.52 10.69 -18.00
CA VAL A 44 15.19 9.73 -19.07
C VAL A 44 15.72 10.16 -20.43
N SER A 45 15.71 11.47 -20.74
CA SER A 45 16.17 11.96 -22.05
C SER A 45 17.68 12.21 -22.14
N THR A 46 18.40 12.23 -21.01
CA THR A 46 19.81 12.67 -20.97
C THR A 46 20.77 11.62 -20.41
N SER A 47 20.28 10.71 -19.56
CA SER A 47 21.12 9.70 -18.90
C SER A 47 21.16 8.43 -19.73
N THR A 48 22.34 7.82 -19.85
CA THR A 48 22.51 6.56 -20.57
C THR A 48 23.04 5.43 -19.68
N GLY A 49 23.50 5.73 -18.47
CA GLY A 49 24.00 4.77 -17.50
C GLY A 49 23.03 4.50 -16.34
N GLY A 50 22.49 5.54 -15.70
CA GLY A 50 21.58 5.30 -14.58
C GLY A 50 21.11 6.56 -13.89
N VAL A 51 20.26 6.36 -12.88
CA VAL A 51 19.70 7.41 -12.05
C VAL A 51 19.83 7.03 -10.58
N ILE A 52 20.30 7.97 -9.77
CA ILE A 52 20.42 7.84 -8.32
C ILE A 52 19.47 8.86 -7.67
N PHE A 53 18.59 8.40 -6.79
CA PHE A 53 17.83 9.28 -5.91
C PHE A 53 18.59 9.53 -4.61
N ALA A 54 18.90 10.78 -4.30
CA ALA A 54 19.50 11.20 -3.03
C ALA A 54 18.38 11.64 -2.08
N PHE A 55 18.12 10.84 -1.04
CA PHE A 55 16.98 10.99 -0.14
C PHE A 55 17.27 11.83 1.11
N ASP A 56 18.45 12.46 1.19
CA ASP A 56 18.92 13.22 2.36
C ASP A 56 17.93 14.30 2.84
N LYS A 57 17.09 14.81 1.94
CA LYS A 57 16.10 15.87 2.20
C LYS A 57 14.69 15.50 1.74
N LEU A 58 14.44 14.22 1.41
CA LEU A 58 13.14 13.74 0.96
C LEU A 58 12.40 13.08 2.11
N HIS A 59 11.17 13.52 2.33
CA HIS A 59 10.24 12.89 3.26
C HIS A 59 9.11 12.23 2.49
N ILE A 60 8.80 10.96 2.78
CA ILE A 60 7.62 10.27 2.26
C ILE A 60 6.58 10.25 3.37
N SER A 61 5.45 10.92 3.14
CA SER A 61 4.45 11.13 4.21
C SER A 61 3.26 10.17 4.18
N ASP A 62 2.97 9.58 3.02
CA ASP A 62 1.84 8.68 2.83
C ASP A 62 2.12 7.58 1.78
N GLY A 63 1.17 6.63 1.64
CA GLY A 63 1.27 5.54 0.68
C GLY A 63 1.20 5.98 -0.79
N PHE A 64 0.63 7.16 -1.08
CA PHE A 64 0.61 7.74 -2.43
C PHE A 64 2.01 8.20 -2.84
N GLY A 65 2.74 8.86 -1.94
CA GLY A 65 4.12 9.26 -2.17
C GLY A 65 5.02 8.04 -2.40
N LEU A 66 4.87 6.99 -1.60
CA LEU A 66 5.59 5.73 -1.80
C LEU A 66 5.25 5.08 -3.15
N ALA A 67 3.97 5.07 -3.54
CA ALA A 67 3.53 4.55 -4.84
C ALA A 67 4.12 5.35 -6.01
N HIS A 68 4.15 6.67 -5.89
CA HIS A 68 4.72 7.54 -6.91
C HIS A 68 6.23 7.33 -7.07
N LEU A 69 6.97 7.13 -5.97
CA LEU A 69 8.40 6.77 -6.04
C LEU A 69 8.61 5.47 -6.82
N LEU A 70 7.78 4.45 -6.56
CA LEU A 70 7.86 3.18 -7.27
C LEU A 70 7.50 3.34 -8.77
N PHE A 71 6.47 4.14 -9.06
CA PHE A 71 6.08 4.50 -10.43
C PHE A 71 7.26 5.11 -11.21
N LEU A 72 7.92 6.14 -10.66
CA LEU A 72 9.06 6.79 -11.28
C LEU A 72 10.25 5.83 -11.47
N THR A 73 10.53 5.01 -10.46
CA THR A 73 11.56 3.97 -10.51
C THR A 73 11.32 2.99 -11.66
N LEU A 74 10.08 2.53 -11.83
CA LEU A 74 9.72 1.58 -12.89
C LEU A 74 9.77 2.23 -14.28
N GLN A 75 9.40 3.51 -14.41
CA GLN A 75 9.57 4.25 -15.66
C GLN A 75 11.04 4.30 -16.10
N LEU A 76 11.96 4.58 -15.17
CA LEU A 76 13.40 4.58 -15.44
C LEU A 76 13.90 3.19 -15.84
N ARG A 77 13.50 2.15 -15.12
CA ARG A 77 13.90 0.76 -15.43
C ARG A 77 13.39 0.28 -16.79
N ARG A 78 12.19 0.69 -17.21
CA ARG A 78 11.63 0.39 -18.55
C ARG A 78 12.48 1.01 -19.68
N LYS A 79 13.24 2.06 -19.39
CA LYS A 79 14.22 2.67 -20.31
C LYS A 79 15.59 2.00 -20.25
N GLY A 80 15.74 0.91 -19.48
CA GLY A 80 16.98 0.16 -19.35
C GLY A 80 17.98 0.75 -18.36
N LEU A 81 17.64 1.85 -17.69
CA LEU A 81 18.51 2.55 -16.76
C LEU A 81 18.65 1.77 -15.44
N ALA A 82 19.87 1.73 -14.91
CA ALA A 82 20.09 1.36 -13.52
C ALA A 82 19.46 2.40 -12.58
N VAL A 83 18.78 1.97 -11.53
CA VAL A 83 18.15 2.87 -10.56
C VAL A 83 18.59 2.51 -9.15
N ALA A 84 19.03 3.52 -8.41
CA ALA A 84 19.56 3.39 -7.06
C ALA A 84 19.06 4.54 -6.16
N ALA A 85 19.19 4.36 -4.85
CA ALA A 85 18.93 5.37 -3.84
C ALA A 85 20.06 5.42 -2.82
N CYS A 86 20.27 6.58 -2.21
CA CYS A 86 21.15 6.76 -1.05
C CYS A 86 20.59 7.83 -0.11
N GLY A 87 21.13 7.94 1.10
CA GLY A 87 20.81 9.03 2.02
C GLY A 87 19.49 8.84 2.79
N HIS A 88 18.83 7.69 2.70
CA HIS A 88 17.67 7.36 3.54
C HIS A 88 18.05 6.65 4.83
N GLY A 89 17.30 6.93 5.89
CA GLY A 89 17.50 6.38 7.23
C GLY A 89 17.15 4.89 7.39
N HIS A 90 17.46 4.36 8.57
CA HIS A 90 17.21 2.96 8.92
C HIS A 90 15.73 2.57 8.81
N LEU A 91 14.82 3.44 9.28
CA LEU A 91 13.37 3.17 9.19
C LEU A 91 12.89 3.02 7.74
N THR A 92 13.38 3.88 6.83
CA THR A 92 13.07 3.83 5.41
C THR A 92 13.56 2.54 4.78
N GLU A 93 14.79 2.11 5.09
CA GLU A 93 15.34 0.85 4.58
C GLU A 93 14.58 -0.36 5.12
N LYS A 94 14.22 -0.33 6.41
CA LYS A 94 13.45 -1.41 7.05
C LYS A 94 12.09 -1.56 6.37
N LEU A 95 11.36 -0.47 6.18
CA LEU A 95 10.09 -0.47 5.44
C LEU A 95 10.26 -0.93 3.98
N PHE A 96 11.29 -0.46 3.27
CA PHE A 96 11.56 -0.87 1.90
C PHE A 96 11.87 -2.37 1.80
N THR A 97 12.51 -2.93 2.81
CA THR A 97 12.80 -4.35 2.89
C THR A 97 11.55 -5.16 3.19
N GLU A 98 10.77 -4.77 4.20
CA GLU A 98 9.52 -5.47 4.57
C GLU A 98 8.46 -5.41 3.45
N LEU A 99 8.42 -4.32 2.69
CA LEU A 99 7.54 -4.15 1.53
C LEU A 99 8.16 -4.68 0.22
N CYS A 100 9.40 -5.20 0.25
CA CYS A 100 10.15 -5.63 -0.94
C CYS A 100 10.30 -4.54 -2.02
N VAL A 101 10.28 -3.25 -1.64
CA VAL A 101 10.57 -2.10 -2.51
C VAL A 101 12.02 -2.13 -2.99
N ASN A 102 12.93 -2.66 -2.18
CA ASN A 102 14.35 -2.83 -2.49
C ASN A 102 14.62 -3.72 -3.74
N ARG A 103 13.64 -4.53 -4.16
CA ARG A 103 13.68 -5.27 -5.44
C ARG A 103 13.57 -4.35 -6.66
N PHE A 104 13.00 -3.16 -6.47
CA PHE A 104 12.81 -2.15 -7.51
C PHE A 104 13.86 -1.04 -7.44
N LEU A 105 14.14 -0.56 -6.24
CA LEU A 105 15.02 0.57 -5.95
C LEU A 105 16.09 0.13 -4.95
N ARG A 106 17.34 -0.04 -5.41
CA ARG A 106 18.41 -0.50 -4.51
C ARG A 106 18.97 0.64 -3.68
N GLY A 107 19.01 0.46 -2.35
CA GLY A 107 19.61 1.41 -1.43
C GLY A 107 21.12 1.23 -1.25
N TYR A 108 21.83 2.34 -1.03
CA TYR A 108 23.25 2.41 -0.73
C TYR A 108 23.52 3.38 0.44
N SER A 109 24.56 3.13 1.21
CA SER A 109 24.88 3.93 2.39
C SER A 109 25.42 5.33 2.06
N SER A 110 25.90 5.57 0.83
CA SER A 110 26.38 6.87 0.37
C SER A 110 26.25 7.03 -1.14
N LEU A 111 26.29 8.30 -1.59
CA LEU A 111 26.27 8.65 -3.01
C LEU A 111 27.45 8.03 -3.77
N ASP A 112 28.67 8.10 -3.22
CA ASP A 112 29.86 7.52 -3.85
C ASP A 112 29.74 6.02 -4.09
N ARG A 113 29.12 5.30 -3.15
CA ARG A 113 28.87 3.86 -3.31
C ARG A 113 27.80 3.58 -4.36
N ALA A 114 26.71 4.35 -4.36
CA ALA A 114 25.69 4.25 -5.39
C ALA A 114 26.28 4.47 -6.79
N LEU A 115 27.07 5.53 -6.97
CA LEU A 115 27.80 5.84 -8.21
C LEU A 115 28.71 4.68 -8.63
N SER A 116 29.55 4.20 -7.71
CA SER A 116 30.47 3.08 -7.97
C SER A 116 29.74 1.81 -8.44
N GLN A 117 28.60 1.49 -7.84
CA GLN A 117 27.85 0.28 -8.16
C GLN A 117 27.07 0.39 -9.48
N VAL A 118 26.45 1.54 -9.75
CA VAL A 118 25.80 1.82 -11.05
C VAL A 118 26.83 1.75 -12.18
N ARG A 119 28.04 2.29 -11.95
CA ARG A 119 29.16 2.21 -12.90
C ARG A 119 29.63 0.78 -13.15
N LYS A 120 29.87 0.00 -12.09
CA LYS A 120 30.30 -1.41 -12.22
C LYS A 120 29.28 -2.27 -12.98
N GLY A 121 28.00 -1.97 -12.86
CA GLY A 121 26.92 -2.61 -13.62
C GLY A 121 26.89 -2.25 -15.11
N GLY A 122 27.78 -1.35 -15.58
CA GLY A 122 27.78 -0.85 -16.95
C GLY A 122 26.50 -0.10 -17.31
N GLY A 123 25.83 0.49 -16.32
CA GLY A 123 24.55 1.19 -16.48
C GLY A 123 23.35 0.32 -16.84
N LYS A 124 23.51 -1.01 -16.90
CA LYS A 124 22.39 -1.92 -17.14
C LYS A 124 21.54 -2.06 -15.88
N ALA A 125 20.23 -2.21 -16.07
CA ALA A 125 19.30 -2.51 -15.00
C ALA A 125 19.87 -3.59 -14.06
N LEU A 126 20.08 -3.20 -12.79
CA LEU A 126 20.60 -4.09 -11.76
C LEU A 126 19.66 -5.31 -11.67
N GLY A 127 20.15 -6.49 -12.01
CA GLY A 127 19.31 -7.69 -12.18
C GLY A 127 18.50 -8.05 -10.92
N ASN A 128 17.45 -8.86 -11.07
CA ASN A 128 16.54 -9.25 -9.98
C ASN A 128 17.17 -10.15 -8.88
N LYS A 129 18.49 -10.40 -8.91
CA LYS A 129 19.15 -11.21 -7.88
C LYS A 129 19.10 -10.46 -6.54
N THR A 130 18.26 -10.97 -5.65
CA THR A 130 18.11 -10.62 -4.23
C THR A 130 19.40 -10.89 -3.49
N VAL A 131 20.22 -9.86 -3.34
CA VAL A 131 20.99 -9.59 -2.12
C VAL A 131 21.00 -8.07 -2.02
N SER A 132 20.29 -7.50 -1.05
CA SER A 132 20.53 -6.10 -0.69
C SER A 132 21.96 -6.05 -0.12
N PRO A 133 22.90 -5.28 -0.70
CA PRO A 133 24.20 -5.05 -0.07
C PRO A 133 24.08 -4.25 1.23
N LEU A 134 22.88 -3.76 1.57
CA LEU A 134 22.67 -2.70 2.54
C LEU A 134 22.33 -3.17 3.96
N GLU A 135 21.68 -4.33 4.14
CA GLU A 135 21.35 -4.85 5.49
C GLU A 135 22.62 -5.05 6.35
N ASN A 136 23.71 -5.51 5.75
CA ASN A 136 24.99 -5.72 6.45
C ASN A 136 25.83 -4.44 6.62
N GLU A 137 25.48 -3.34 5.94
CA GLU A 137 26.31 -2.13 5.87
C GLU A 137 25.68 -0.91 6.57
N ILE A 138 24.35 -0.73 6.54
CA ILE A 138 23.67 0.29 7.36
C ILE A 138 23.86 0.00 8.85
N ALA A 139 23.93 -1.27 9.24
CA ALA A 139 24.26 -1.66 10.61
C ALA A 139 25.66 -1.18 11.06
N LYS A 140 26.57 -0.89 10.12
CA LYS A 140 27.95 -0.46 10.40
C LYS A 140 28.15 1.05 10.37
N ASN A 141 27.37 1.79 9.57
CA ASN A 141 27.41 3.25 9.44
C ASN A 141 25.99 3.77 9.13
N PRO A 142 25.18 4.11 10.15
CA PRO A 142 23.83 4.63 9.91
C PRO A 142 23.91 6.02 9.25
N PRO A 143 23.21 6.25 8.11
CA PRO A 143 23.10 7.59 7.54
C PRO A 143 22.38 8.53 8.50
N GLY A 144 22.75 9.81 8.48
CA GLY A 144 22.46 10.79 9.54
C GLY A 144 21.02 11.32 9.64
N HIS A 145 20.04 10.79 8.90
CA HIS A 145 18.67 11.29 8.95
C HIS A 145 17.61 10.17 8.93
N GLU A 146 16.73 10.20 9.93
CA GLU A 146 15.54 9.37 10.11
C GLU A 146 14.33 10.01 9.39
N LEU A 147 13.23 9.27 9.21
CA LEU A 147 12.02 9.83 8.61
C LEU A 147 11.15 10.57 9.66
N LEU A 148 10.11 11.25 9.16
CA LEU A 148 8.98 11.84 9.92
C LEU A 148 9.33 13.20 10.60
N PRO A 149 8.37 14.01 11.07
CA PRO A 149 6.91 13.83 11.06
C PRO A 149 6.15 14.70 10.04
N SER A 150 5.64 14.05 8.99
CA SER A 150 4.53 14.54 8.15
C SER A 150 3.43 13.49 7.95
N GLY A 151 3.51 12.38 8.69
CA GLY A 151 2.59 11.25 8.75
C GLY A 151 3.15 10.18 9.69
N LEU A 152 2.31 9.32 10.25
CA LEU A 152 2.70 8.28 11.20
C LEU A 152 2.93 6.95 10.47
N TRP A 153 4.10 6.34 10.68
CA TRP A 153 4.48 5.04 10.15
C TRP A 153 4.87 4.10 11.28
N PRO A 154 4.70 2.78 11.14
CA PRO A 154 5.16 1.85 12.14
C PRO A 154 6.69 1.74 12.15
N GLU A 155 7.28 1.57 13.34
CA GLU A 155 8.71 1.25 13.50
C GLU A 155 9.07 -0.14 12.95
N GLU A 156 8.08 -1.03 12.89
CA GLU A 156 8.18 -2.37 12.33
C GLU A 156 6.81 -2.87 11.89
N LEU A 157 6.75 -3.55 10.74
CA LEU A 157 5.55 -4.30 10.37
C LEU A 157 5.60 -5.73 10.89
N GLY A 158 6.72 -6.46 10.71
CA GLY A 158 6.96 -7.76 11.35
C GLY A 158 5.90 -8.87 11.09
N PRO A 159 6.06 -10.05 11.70
CA PRO A 159 5.03 -11.10 11.67
C PRO A 159 3.81 -10.68 12.49
N THR A 160 2.62 -11.04 12.02
CA THR A 160 1.35 -10.64 12.64
C THR A 160 0.97 -11.50 13.83
N VAL A 161 0.47 -10.83 14.88
CA VAL A 161 -0.17 -11.43 16.04
C VAL A 161 -1.60 -10.92 16.08
N TRP A 162 -2.54 -11.86 16.03
CA TRP A 162 -3.97 -11.64 16.10
C TRP A 162 -4.48 -12.28 17.39
N THR A 163 -4.92 -11.42 18.30
CA THR A 163 -5.34 -11.79 19.66
C THR A 163 -6.86 -11.89 19.82
N GLN A 164 -7.63 -11.50 18.80
CA GLN A 164 -9.08 -11.60 18.84
C GLN A 164 -9.53 -13.06 18.74
N ASP A 165 -10.49 -13.43 19.58
CA ASP A 165 -11.03 -14.78 19.66
C ASP A 165 -11.69 -15.21 18.36
N GLY A 166 -11.40 -16.43 17.93
CA GLY A 166 -12.26 -17.14 17.00
C GLY A 166 -11.59 -17.88 15.87
N ASN A 167 -12.47 -18.26 14.96
CA ASN A 167 -12.28 -19.25 13.92
C ASN A 167 -11.41 -18.75 12.74
N GLN A 168 -10.67 -17.65 12.96
CA GLN A 168 -10.12 -16.73 11.95
C GLN A 168 -8.59 -16.61 11.98
N ALA A 169 -7.89 -16.90 13.08
CA ALA A 169 -6.44 -16.69 13.22
C ALA A 169 -5.54 -17.40 12.18
N LEU A 170 -6.07 -18.39 11.44
CA LEU A 170 -5.34 -19.20 10.45
C LEU A 170 -4.64 -18.38 9.35
N ASN A 171 -5.26 -17.30 8.90
CA ASN A 171 -4.74 -16.43 7.85
C ASN A 171 -4.02 -15.17 8.37
N PHE A 172 -3.71 -15.13 9.67
CA PHE A 172 -3.21 -13.93 10.34
C PHE A 172 -1.93 -14.20 11.11
N ASN A 173 -1.96 -15.14 12.05
CA ASN A 173 -0.82 -15.37 12.95
C ASN A 173 0.42 -15.83 12.18
N GLY A 174 1.53 -15.12 12.40
CA GLY A 174 2.81 -15.35 11.74
C GLY A 174 2.91 -14.83 10.29
N ARG A 175 1.82 -14.37 9.68
CA ARG A 175 1.85 -13.79 8.32
C ARG A 175 2.56 -12.44 8.35
N ARG A 176 3.44 -12.20 7.38
CA ARG A 176 4.13 -10.92 7.18
C ARG A 176 3.38 -10.06 6.15
N PRO A 177 3.62 -8.73 6.11
CA PRO A 177 3.19 -7.90 5.00
C PRO A 177 3.65 -8.46 3.66
N GLN A 178 2.82 -8.27 2.64
CA GLN A 178 3.06 -8.70 1.28
C GLN A 178 3.07 -7.49 0.36
N GLY A 179 4.24 -6.89 0.17
CA GLY A 179 4.42 -5.79 -0.78
C GLY A 179 4.56 -6.25 -2.25
N PRO A 180 4.66 -5.33 -3.22
CA PRO A 180 4.57 -5.62 -4.65
C PRO A 180 5.74 -6.47 -5.17
N GLY A 181 6.88 -6.44 -4.50
CA GLY A 181 8.04 -7.27 -4.85
C GLY A 181 7.84 -8.76 -4.54
N ALA A 182 6.89 -9.11 -3.67
CA ALA A 182 6.57 -10.47 -3.25
C ALA A 182 5.37 -11.10 -3.98
N GLY A 183 4.62 -10.32 -4.77
CA GLY A 183 3.47 -10.81 -5.55
C GLY A 183 3.84 -11.55 -6.83
N PHE A 184 2.84 -12.11 -7.52
CA PHE A 184 3.02 -12.94 -8.72
C PHE A 184 2.53 -12.29 -10.03
N GLY A 185 1.36 -11.66 -10.06
CA GLY A 185 0.79 -11.08 -11.30
C GLY A 185 1.51 -9.87 -11.88
N SER A 186 0.93 -9.23 -12.88
CA SER A 186 1.35 -7.88 -13.33
C SER A 186 1.18 -6.84 -12.21
N LEU A 187 2.06 -5.83 -12.14
CA LEU A 187 1.91 -4.72 -11.19
C LEU A 187 1.03 -3.64 -11.80
N TRP A 188 -0.12 -3.40 -11.17
CA TRP A 188 -1.08 -2.39 -11.57
C TRP A 188 -1.13 -1.26 -10.55
N GLN A 189 -1.31 -0.04 -11.06
CA GLN A 189 -1.79 1.08 -10.27
C GLN A 189 -3.22 1.39 -10.73
N LYS A 190 -4.18 1.22 -9.85
CA LYS A 190 -5.59 1.59 -10.08
C LYS A 190 -5.95 2.74 -9.15
N THR A 191 -6.56 3.77 -9.70
CA THR A 191 -7.00 4.95 -8.96
C THR A 191 -8.48 5.17 -9.19
N TYR A 192 -9.22 5.30 -8.09
CA TYR A 192 -10.65 5.59 -8.03
C TYR A 192 -10.83 6.96 -7.40
N LYS A 193 -11.63 7.83 -8.01
CA LYS A 193 -11.85 9.19 -7.53
C LYS A 193 -13.33 9.55 -7.51
N ILE A 194 -13.71 10.36 -6.54
CA ILE A 194 -14.96 11.12 -6.56
C ILE A 194 -14.66 12.58 -6.25
N ARG A 195 -15.41 13.48 -6.88
CA ARG A 195 -15.37 14.92 -6.64
C ARG A 195 -16.64 15.32 -5.90
N LEU A 196 -16.50 15.96 -4.74
CA LEU A 196 -17.60 16.46 -3.93
C LEU A 196 -17.83 17.93 -4.25
N VAL A 197 -18.61 18.18 -5.31
CA VAL A 197 -18.76 19.49 -5.95
C VAL A 197 -19.85 20.33 -5.31
N SER A 198 -20.94 19.69 -4.86
CA SER A 198 -22.17 20.39 -4.48
C SER A 198 -22.06 21.03 -3.10
N GLN A 199 -21.54 20.29 -2.13
CA GLN A 199 -21.43 20.74 -0.74
C GLN A 199 -20.05 21.34 -0.45
N GLN A 200 -19.04 21.02 -1.27
CA GLN A 200 -17.62 21.38 -1.06
C GLN A 200 -17.17 21.26 0.40
N PRO A 201 -17.33 20.07 1.02
CA PRO A 201 -16.93 19.88 2.41
C PRO A 201 -15.42 20.06 2.58
N ASP A 202 -15.01 20.43 3.79
CA ASP A 202 -13.59 20.60 4.09
C ASP A 202 -12.80 19.28 3.98
N LEU A 203 -11.53 19.35 3.55
CA LEU A 203 -10.71 18.16 3.33
C LEU A 203 -10.53 17.34 4.62
N ALA A 204 -10.35 18.00 5.76
CA ALA A 204 -10.19 17.33 7.03
C ALA A 204 -11.49 16.69 7.50
N GLU A 205 -12.64 17.29 7.22
CA GLU A 205 -13.96 16.69 7.48
C GLU A 205 -14.14 15.39 6.69
N ILE A 206 -13.82 15.42 5.39
CA ILE A 206 -13.91 14.24 4.52
C ILE A 206 -12.96 13.15 5.01
N ALA A 207 -11.71 13.51 5.32
CA ALA A 207 -10.73 12.54 5.81
C ALA A 207 -11.14 11.92 7.14
N ALA A 208 -11.66 12.72 8.08
CA ALA A 208 -12.17 12.23 9.36
C ALA A 208 -13.37 11.30 9.18
N ARG A 209 -14.32 11.67 8.31
CA ARG A 209 -15.51 10.84 8.02
C ARG A 209 -15.10 9.51 7.39
N LEU A 210 -14.22 9.54 6.39
CA LEU A 210 -13.70 8.34 5.74
C LEU A 210 -13.00 7.41 6.75
N LYS A 211 -12.16 7.94 7.63
CA LYS A 211 -11.45 7.14 8.65
C LYS A 211 -12.39 6.50 9.67
N ASN A 212 -13.39 7.24 10.13
CA ASN A 212 -14.29 6.79 11.19
C ASN A 212 -15.36 5.82 10.69
N LYS A 213 -15.80 5.96 9.43
CA LYS A 213 -16.90 5.19 8.85
C LYS A 213 -16.47 4.23 7.73
N LEU A 214 -15.17 4.04 7.49
CA LEU A 214 -14.69 3.16 6.41
C LEU A 214 -15.43 1.81 6.32
N PRO A 215 -15.71 1.09 7.42
CA PRO A 215 -16.42 -0.19 7.35
C PRO A 215 -17.88 -0.08 6.88
N GLU A 216 -18.53 1.07 7.08
CA GLU A 216 -19.95 1.29 6.73
C GLU A 216 -20.15 1.45 5.22
N TYR A 217 -19.10 1.83 4.49
CA TYR A 217 -19.16 2.04 3.04
C TYR A 217 -18.94 0.75 2.23
N TRP A 218 -18.61 -0.36 2.87
CA TRP A 218 -18.30 -1.60 2.16
C TRP A 218 -19.57 -2.28 1.63
N PRO A 219 -19.52 -2.92 0.44
CA PRO A 219 -20.66 -3.68 -0.08
C PRO A 219 -21.09 -4.79 0.87
N ALA A 220 -22.40 -5.05 0.92
CA ALA A 220 -22.99 -6.09 1.76
C ALA A 220 -22.30 -7.47 1.56
N GLY A 221 -22.10 -8.19 2.67
CA GLY A 221 -21.38 -9.48 2.67
C GLY A 221 -19.86 -9.36 2.73
N ASN A 222 -19.32 -8.14 2.81
CA ASN A 222 -17.91 -7.87 3.04
C ASN A 222 -17.74 -7.09 4.33
N ARG A 223 -16.63 -7.31 5.04
CA ARG A 223 -16.35 -6.65 6.31
C ARG A 223 -14.86 -6.41 6.48
N ILE A 224 -14.53 -5.24 7.04
CA ILE A 224 -13.22 -4.93 7.59
C ILE A 224 -13.32 -4.82 9.12
N VAL A 225 -12.32 -5.33 9.83
CA VAL A 225 -12.21 -5.28 11.28
C VAL A 225 -10.86 -4.70 11.65
N LEU A 226 -10.89 -3.60 12.38
CA LEU A 226 -9.71 -2.89 12.88
C LEU A 226 -9.84 -2.77 14.40
N PRO A 227 -9.43 -3.79 15.17
CA PRO A 227 -9.65 -3.80 16.62
C PRO A 227 -9.03 -2.60 17.33
N ASP A 228 -7.84 -2.19 16.89
CA ASP A 228 -7.11 -1.05 17.44
C ASP A 228 -7.35 0.24 16.63
N GLY A 229 -8.31 0.23 15.70
CA GLY A 229 -8.56 1.33 14.77
C GLY A 229 -7.43 1.54 13.76
N LEU A 230 -7.32 2.76 13.23
CA LEU A 230 -6.28 3.16 12.28
C LEU A 230 -5.01 3.58 13.02
N GLN A 231 -4.37 2.65 13.72
CA GLN A 231 -3.05 2.86 14.33
C GLN A 231 -1.96 2.29 13.43
N PRO A 232 -0.87 3.02 13.12
CA PRO A 232 0.22 2.50 12.29
C PRO A 232 0.75 1.16 12.79
N GLY A 233 0.86 0.19 11.89
CA GLY A 233 1.27 -1.18 12.21
C GLY A 233 0.15 -2.09 12.75
N ALA A 234 -0.99 -1.54 13.18
CA ALA A 234 -2.08 -2.34 13.73
C ALA A 234 -2.62 -3.35 12.70
N PRO A 235 -2.91 -4.58 13.12
CA PRO A 235 -3.47 -5.59 12.25
C PRO A 235 -4.96 -5.33 11.98
N GLY A 236 -5.38 -5.68 10.77
CA GLY A 236 -6.78 -5.69 10.37
C GLY A 236 -7.17 -7.01 9.72
N MET A 237 -8.46 -7.31 9.82
CA MET A 237 -9.07 -8.44 9.11
C MET A 237 -10.02 -7.96 8.04
N ILE A 238 -10.01 -8.68 6.93
CA ILE A 238 -10.93 -8.53 5.82
C ILE A 238 -11.64 -9.88 5.62
N ASP A 239 -12.96 -9.87 5.70
CA ASP A 239 -13.82 -10.95 5.23
C ASP A 239 -14.49 -10.51 3.93
N LEU A 240 -14.29 -11.25 2.84
CA LEU A 240 -14.88 -11.01 1.52
C LEU A 240 -15.71 -12.20 1.06
N THR A 241 -16.67 -11.91 0.18
CA THR A 241 -17.37 -12.92 -0.61
C THR A 241 -16.80 -12.96 -2.03
N LEU A 242 -16.10 -14.04 -2.38
CA LEU A 242 -15.55 -14.29 -3.72
C LEU A 242 -16.65 -14.77 -4.69
N PRO A 243 -16.38 -14.81 -6.01
CA PRO A 243 -17.28 -15.40 -7.00
C PRO A 243 -17.81 -16.77 -6.59
N GLY A 244 -19.10 -17.00 -6.83
CA GLY A 244 -19.77 -18.24 -6.42
C GLY A 244 -20.08 -18.31 -4.91
N GLY A 245 -19.98 -17.20 -4.18
CA GLY A 245 -20.34 -17.14 -2.75
C GLY A 245 -19.29 -17.77 -1.82
N LEU A 246 -18.06 -17.94 -2.30
CA LEU A 246 -17.00 -18.56 -1.51
C LEU A 246 -16.43 -17.56 -0.48
N PRO A 247 -16.35 -17.91 0.81
CA PRO A 247 -15.82 -17.01 1.81
C PRO A 247 -14.30 -16.88 1.70
N LEU A 248 -13.79 -15.67 1.88
CA LEU A 248 -12.37 -15.37 2.03
C LEU A 248 -12.17 -14.56 3.31
N SER A 249 -11.35 -15.07 4.22
CA SER A 249 -10.86 -14.30 5.37
C SER A 249 -9.36 -14.10 5.24
N THR A 250 -8.91 -12.84 5.22
CA THR A 250 -7.51 -12.47 4.99
C THR A 250 -7.11 -11.25 5.82
N GLY A 251 -5.81 -11.02 5.97
CA GLY A 251 -5.30 -9.95 6.82
C GLY A 251 -4.67 -8.79 6.06
N ILE A 252 -4.69 -7.64 6.73
CA ILE A 252 -4.02 -6.41 6.35
C ILE A 252 -3.30 -5.83 7.57
N ARG A 253 -2.45 -4.83 7.35
CA ARG A 253 -1.94 -3.94 8.39
C ARG A 253 -2.08 -2.49 7.96
N VAL A 254 -2.30 -1.61 8.92
CA VAL A 254 -2.19 -0.17 8.70
C VAL A 254 -0.72 0.15 8.39
N LEU A 255 -0.47 0.64 7.18
CA LEU A 255 0.87 0.98 6.71
C LEU A 255 1.28 2.39 7.13
N ASN A 256 0.35 3.33 7.03
CA ASN A 256 0.57 4.74 7.32
C ASN A 256 -0.76 5.42 7.67
N VAL A 257 -0.69 6.45 8.51
CA VAL A 257 -1.80 7.36 8.79
C VAL A 257 -1.28 8.79 8.87
N SER A 258 -1.82 9.69 8.06
CA SER A 258 -1.58 11.14 8.11
C SER A 258 -2.90 11.88 8.36
N GLU A 259 -2.91 13.21 8.32
CA GLU A 259 -4.14 14.01 8.49
C GLU A 259 -5.17 13.72 7.38
N LEU A 260 -4.73 13.74 6.12
CA LEU A 260 -5.60 13.62 4.96
C LEU A 260 -5.51 12.27 4.23
N ALA A 261 -4.67 11.35 4.71
CA ALA A 261 -4.51 10.04 4.08
C ALA A 261 -4.26 8.92 5.11
N PHE A 262 -4.48 7.69 4.66
CA PHE A 262 -4.03 6.48 5.35
C PHE A 262 -3.84 5.35 4.33
N SER A 263 -3.16 4.28 4.72
CA SER A 263 -2.87 3.17 3.79
C SER A 263 -2.87 1.83 4.51
N PHE A 264 -3.18 0.77 3.77
CA PHE A 264 -3.05 -0.61 4.23
C PHE A 264 -2.10 -1.40 3.34
N VAL A 265 -1.35 -2.31 3.97
CA VAL A 265 -0.57 -3.34 3.29
C VAL A 265 -1.22 -4.71 3.55
N PRO A 266 -1.50 -5.52 2.53
CA PRO A 266 -1.98 -6.89 2.71
C PRO A 266 -0.97 -7.79 3.42
N LEU A 267 -1.45 -8.81 4.12
CA LEU A 267 -0.62 -9.88 4.67
C LEU A 267 -0.43 -11.03 3.66
N GLN A 268 0.60 -11.84 3.87
CA GLN A 268 0.86 -13.05 3.10
C GLN A 268 -0.38 -13.95 2.99
N GLY A 269 -0.74 -14.30 1.76
CA GLY A 269 -1.90 -15.11 1.43
C GLY A 269 -3.12 -14.30 0.99
N HIS A 270 -3.06 -12.97 1.10
CA HIS A 270 -4.06 -12.08 0.50
C HIS A 270 -4.02 -12.16 -1.03
N MET A 271 -5.13 -11.81 -1.68
CA MET A 271 -5.23 -11.79 -3.14
C MET A 271 -4.40 -10.71 -3.83
N GLU A 272 -3.88 -9.75 -3.06
CA GLU A 272 -3.11 -8.62 -3.54
C GLU A 272 -1.78 -8.57 -2.80
N ALA A 273 -0.74 -8.16 -3.52
CA ALA A 273 0.61 -7.95 -3.02
C ALA A 273 1.05 -6.55 -3.43
N GLY A 274 1.14 -5.63 -2.48
CA GLY A 274 1.09 -4.21 -2.76
C GLY A 274 0.72 -3.38 -1.55
N TRP A 275 0.05 -2.26 -1.78
CA TRP A 275 -0.69 -1.53 -0.77
C TRP A 275 -1.82 -0.75 -1.41
N ILE A 276 -2.78 -0.35 -0.59
CA ILE A 276 -3.88 0.53 -0.97
C ILE A 276 -3.87 1.76 -0.09
N SER A 277 -4.06 2.92 -0.71
CA SER A 277 -4.04 4.23 -0.06
C SER A 277 -5.38 4.92 -0.23
N PHE A 278 -5.84 5.57 0.82
CA PHE A 278 -7.05 6.39 0.88
C PHE A 278 -6.61 7.80 1.22
N GLY A 279 -7.13 8.79 0.52
CA GLY A 279 -6.80 10.16 0.85
C GLY A 279 -7.76 11.17 0.25
N VAL A 280 -7.61 12.41 0.70
CA VAL A 280 -8.41 13.54 0.25
C VAL A 280 -7.47 14.65 -0.18
N THR A 281 -7.76 15.29 -1.31
CA THR A 281 -6.98 16.39 -1.87
C THR A 281 -7.92 17.41 -2.53
N ALA A 282 -7.39 18.58 -2.91
CA ALA A 282 -8.11 19.55 -3.71
C ALA A 282 -7.61 19.49 -5.17
N GLU A 283 -8.41 18.95 -6.09
CA GLU A 283 -8.12 18.97 -7.52
C GLU A 283 -8.89 20.11 -8.19
N ASP A 284 -8.18 21.07 -8.77
CA ASP A 284 -8.76 22.31 -9.34
C ASP A 284 -9.65 23.06 -8.34
N GLY A 285 -9.26 23.07 -7.06
CA GLY A 285 -10.03 23.68 -5.97
C GLY A 285 -11.24 22.86 -5.50
N CYS A 286 -11.47 21.67 -6.05
CA CYS A 286 -12.58 20.80 -5.68
C CYS A 286 -12.13 19.68 -4.72
N PRO A 287 -12.80 19.50 -3.57
CA PRO A 287 -12.56 18.36 -2.68
C PRO A 287 -12.73 17.03 -3.42
N THR A 288 -11.65 16.25 -3.45
CA THR A 288 -11.55 15.01 -4.20
C THR A 288 -11.07 13.91 -3.28
N VAL A 289 -11.85 12.84 -3.18
CA VAL A 289 -11.45 11.60 -2.49
C VAL A 289 -10.75 10.71 -3.49
N VAL A 290 -9.61 10.14 -3.09
CA VAL A 290 -8.78 9.27 -3.91
C VAL A 290 -8.58 7.95 -3.18
N VAL A 291 -8.88 6.84 -3.86
CA VAL A 291 -8.46 5.50 -3.45
C VAL A 291 -7.51 4.97 -4.50
N GLN A 292 -6.29 4.62 -4.11
CA GLN A 292 -5.26 4.11 -5.02
C GLN A 292 -4.75 2.76 -4.55
N SER A 293 -4.96 1.73 -5.36
CA SER A 293 -4.31 0.43 -5.20
C SER A 293 -3.06 0.37 -6.08
N LEU A 294 -1.93 0.04 -5.48
CA LEU A 294 -0.69 -0.32 -6.17
C LEU A 294 -0.35 -1.77 -5.82
N ALA A 295 -0.73 -2.71 -6.69
CA ALA A 295 -0.64 -4.13 -6.36
C ALA A 295 -0.39 -5.03 -7.57
N ARG A 296 0.28 -6.15 -7.30
CA ARG A 296 0.18 -7.39 -8.07
C ARG A 296 -0.87 -8.28 -7.44
N THR A 297 -1.26 -9.33 -8.14
CA THR A 297 -1.94 -10.46 -7.48
C THR A 297 -0.97 -11.18 -6.53
N GLY A 298 -1.53 -11.73 -5.45
CA GLY A 298 -0.76 -12.33 -4.37
C GLY A 298 -0.04 -13.62 -4.76
N ASP A 299 -0.66 -14.44 -5.61
CA ASP A 299 -0.16 -15.75 -6.04
C ASP A 299 -0.79 -16.18 -7.39
N PRO A 300 -0.33 -17.30 -8.01
CA PRO A 300 -0.85 -17.76 -9.29
C PRO A 300 -2.33 -18.15 -9.31
N PHE A 301 -2.90 -18.60 -8.18
CA PHE A 301 -4.32 -18.95 -8.11
C PHE A 301 -5.18 -17.69 -8.13
N TYR A 302 -4.79 -16.66 -7.39
CA TYR A 302 -5.44 -15.36 -7.47
C TYR A 302 -5.25 -14.70 -8.83
N GLU A 303 -4.08 -14.83 -9.49
CA GLU A 303 -3.89 -14.34 -10.86
C GLU A 303 -4.94 -14.90 -11.82
N LEU A 304 -5.15 -16.22 -11.79
CA LEU A 304 -6.19 -16.84 -12.62
C LEU A 304 -7.59 -16.29 -12.30
N GLY A 305 -7.89 -16.09 -11.01
CA GLY A 305 -9.16 -15.49 -10.59
C GLY A 305 -9.33 -14.04 -11.04
N PHE A 306 -8.24 -13.26 -11.03
CA PHE A 306 -8.22 -11.87 -11.51
C PHE A 306 -8.43 -11.80 -13.02
N ASP A 307 -7.73 -12.63 -13.78
CA ASP A 307 -7.86 -12.74 -15.25
C ASP A 307 -9.30 -13.03 -15.68
N MET A 308 -10.06 -13.81 -14.89
CA MET A 308 -11.46 -14.12 -15.19
C MET A 308 -12.46 -13.06 -14.70
N PHE A 309 -12.38 -12.64 -13.43
CA PHE A 309 -13.42 -11.80 -12.80
C PHE A 309 -12.90 -10.80 -11.76
N GLY A 310 -11.69 -10.96 -11.22
CA GLY A 310 -11.23 -10.18 -10.07
C GLY A 310 -11.02 -8.70 -10.37
N HIS A 311 -10.58 -8.34 -11.58
CA HIS A 311 -10.43 -6.92 -11.95
C HIS A 311 -11.75 -6.16 -11.89
N ARG A 312 -12.82 -6.74 -12.45
CA ARG A 312 -14.16 -6.16 -12.47
C ARG A 312 -14.76 -6.06 -11.07
N GLN A 313 -14.64 -7.12 -10.26
CA GLN A 313 -15.16 -7.09 -8.89
C GLN A 313 -14.49 -6.03 -8.02
N GLN A 314 -13.18 -5.83 -8.17
CA GLN A 314 -12.50 -4.76 -7.46
C GLN A 314 -13.01 -3.37 -7.88
N GLU A 315 -13.28 -3.17 -9.16
CA GLU A 315 -13.87 -1.92 -9.65
C GLU A 315 -15.29 -1.72 -9.13
N GLU A 316 -16.14 -2.75 -9.15
CA GLU A 316 -17.48 -2.71 -8.58
C GLU A 316 -17.45 -2.42 -7.07
N PHE A 317 -16.52 -3.02 -6.33
CA PHE A 317 -16.32 -2.81 -4.90
C PHE A 317 -16.00 -1.35 -4.56
N TRP A 318 -15.01 -0.76 -5.24
CA TRP A 318 -14.60 0.62 -4.98
C TRP A 318 -15.59 1.64 -5.54
N ASN A 319 -16.26 1.32 -6.66
CA ASN A 319 -17.37 2.13 -7.14
C ASN A 319 -18.48 2.22 -6.09
N HIS A 320 -18.95 1.09 -5.56
CA HIS A 320 -19.94 1.07 -4.48
C HIS A 320 -19.47 1.85 -3.24
N SER A 321 -18.24 1.60 -2.80
CA SER A 321 -17.73 2.24 -1.57
C SER A 321 -17.63 3.76 -1.68
N LEU A 322 -17.17 4.26 -2.83
CA LEU A 322 -17.09 5.69 -3.06
C LEU A 322 -18.46 6.33 -3.32
N SER A 323 -19.38 5.62 -3.99
CA SER A 323 -20.77 6.09 -4.09
C SER A 323 -21.45 6.18 -2.73
N ALA A 324 -21.25 5.20 -1.83
CA ALA A 324 -21.79 5.24 -0.48
C ALA A 324 -21.22 6.42 0.34
N LEU A 325 -19.92 6.68 0.22
CA LEU A 325 -19.28 7.86 0.83
C LEU A 325 -19.87 9.16 0.28
N ALA A 326 -20.02 9.28 -1.05
CA ALA A 326 -20.62 10.47 -1.66
C ALA A 326 -22.04 10.73 -1.14
N LEU A 327 -22.85 9.67 -1.02
CA LEU A 327 -24.21 9.76 -0.48
C LEU A 327 -24.24 10.19 0.99
N ASP A 328 -23.26 9.79 1.81
CA ASP A 328 -23.12 10.27 3.21
C ASP A 328 -22.81 11.78 3.28
N PHE A 329 -22.33 12.37 2.18
CA PHE A 329 -22.21 13.83 1.98
C PHE A 329 -23.40 14.45 1.24
N ASN A 330 -24.49 13.72 1.03
CA ASN A 330 -25.64 14.12 0.22
C ASN A 330 -25.26 14.48 -1.23
N GLU A 331 -24.25 13.82 -1.78
CA GLU A 331 -23.81 13.99 -3.17
C GLU A 331 -24.02 12.70 -3.98
N ASN A 332 -24.32 12.88 -5.26
CA ASN A 332 -24.37 11.78 -6.23
C ASN A 332 -23.18 11.89 -7.19
N ALA A 333 -21.98 11.65 -6.66
CA ALA A 333 -20.74 11.77 -7.41
C ALA A 333 -20.48 10.51 -8.26
N LEU A 334 -20.07 10.72 -9.52
CA LEU A 334 -19.60 9.63 -10.37
C LEU A 334 -18.18 9.23 -9.98
N VAL A 335 -17.92 7.92 -9.97
CA VAL A 335 -16.60 7.38 -9.67
C VAL A 335 -15.77 7.33 -10.95
N GLU A 336 -14.70 8.13 -10.99
CA GLU A 336 -13.71 8.08 -12.05
C GLU A 336 -12.70 6.96 -11.77
N ILE A 337 -12.44 6.13 -12.77
CA ILE A 337 -11.53 4.98 -12.65
C ILE A 337 -10.41 5.14 -13.68
N SER A 338 -9.17 5.00 -13.21
CA SER A 338 -7.99 4.90 -14.08
C SER A 338 -7.12 3.73 -13.66
N ALA A 339 -6.57 3.01 -14.64
CA ALA A 339 -5.70 1.87 -14.41
C ALA A 339 -4.46 1.96 -15.30
N THR A 340 -3.28 1.79 -14.72
CA THR A 340 -2.01 1.76 -15.46
C THR A 340 -1.21 0.54 -15.04
N CYS A 341 -0.81 -0.29 -16.02
CA CYS A 341 0.13 -1.38 -15.77
C CYS A 341 1.55 -0.81 -15.65
N LEU A 342 2.15 -0.92 -14.47
CA LEU A 342 3.50 -0.41 -14.18
C LEU A 342 4.59 -1.45 -14.40
N ASP A 343 4.25 -2.73 -14.39
CA ASP A 343 5.16 -3.81 -14.77
C ASP A 343 4.36 -5.03 -15.25
N SER A 344 4.41 -5.32 -16.55
CA SER A 344 3.58 -6.36 -17.19
C SER A 344 4.07 -7.81 -17.04
N PRO A 345 5.37 -8.11 -16.90
CA PRO A 345 5.80 -9.48 -16.69
C PRO A 345 5.30 -10.02 -15.34
N LYS A 346 4.86 -11.29 -15.36
CA LYS A 346 4.55 -12.04 -14.13
C LYS A 346 5.84 -12.24 -13.33
N ASN A 347 5.78 -11.99 -12.04
CA ASN A 347 6.88 -12.19 -11.12
C ASN A 347 6.89 -13.64 -10.62
N TRP A 348 7.54 -14.52 -11.39
CA TRP A 348 7.63 -15.95 -11.07
C TRP A 348 8.27 -16.26 -9.71
N SER A 349 9.09 -15.35 -9.15
CA SER A 349 9.61 -15.54 -7.79
C SER A 349 8.52 -15.60 -6.72
N GLY A 350 7.33 -15.06 -7.01
CA GLY A 350 6.16 -15.10 -6.14
C GLY A 350 5.38 -16.43 -6.19
N TRP A 351 5.77 -17.44 -6.98
CA TRP A 351 4.95 -18.67 -7.05
C TRP A 351 4.82 -19.42 -5.71
N THR A 352 5.83 -19.29 -4.84
CA THR A 352 5.86 -19.94 -3.51
C THR A 352 4.83 -19.36 -2.54
N THR A 353 4.28 -18.18 -2.81
CA THR A 353 3.25 -17.56 -1.96
C THR A 353 1.93 -18.32 -1.99
N LEU A 354 1.71 -19.19 -2.98
CA LEU A 354 0.55 -20.09 -3.05
C LEU A 354 0.38 -20.91 -1.77
N TRP A 355 1.48 -21.24 -1.07
CA TRP A 355 1.44 -21.92 0.22
C TRP A 355 0.62 -21.17 1.28
N TRP A 356 0.58 -19.84 1.23
CA TRP A 356 -0.14 -18.99 2.17
C TRP A 356 -1.59 -18.72 1.78
N ASN A 357 -2.00 -19.09 0.56
CA ASN A 357 -3.26 -18.66 -0.07
C ASN A 357 -4.45 -18.73 0.90
N ALA A 358 -5.01 -17.56 1.21
CA ALA A 358 -6.03 -17.42 2.23
C ALA A 358 -7.36 -18.02 1.80
N ALA A 359 -7.70 -17.98 0.50
CA ALA A 359 -8.93 -18.58 -0.02
C ALA A 359 -8.90 -20.10 0.12
N LEU A 360 -7.85 -20.78 -0.35
CA LEU A 360 -7.71 -22.23 -0.25
C LEU A 360 -7.75 -22.69 1.22
N ARG A 361 -7.07 -21.98 2.12
CA ARG A 361 -7.08 -22.26 3.56
C ARG A 361 -8.45 -22.04 4.18
N THR A 362 -9.15 -20.96 3.82
CA THR A 362 -10.50 -20.65 4.32
C THR A 362 -11.52 -21.67 3.83
N ILE A 363 -11.47 -22.05 2.56
CA ILE A 363 -12.34 -23.05 1.94
C ILE A 363 -12.12 -24.42 2.58
N ALA A 364 -10.86 -24.85 2.75
CA ALA A 364 -10.55 -26.15 3.35
C ALA A 364 -11.12 -26.27 4.77
N VAL A 365 -10.94 -25.25 5.61
CA VAL A 365 -11.48 -25.25 6.97
C VAL A 365 -13.00 -25.13 6.98
N SER A 366 -13.58 -24.27 6.14
CA SER A 366 -15.03 -24.11 6.07
C SER A 366 -15.73 -25.38 5.57
N GLY A 367 -15.15 -26.04 4.56
CA GLY A 367 -15.61 -27.33 4.04
C GLY A 367 -15.50 -28.44 5.09
N TRP A 368 -14.37 -28.51 5.82
CA TRP A 368 -14.21 -29.44 6.93
C TRP A 368 -15.25 -29.21 8.04
N ARG A 369 -15.46 -27.95 8.45
CA ARG A 369 -16.49 -27.56 9.45
C ARG A 369 -17.91 -27.91 8.99
N ARG A 370 -18.21 -27.86 7.68
CA ARG A 370 -19.52 -28.30 7.13
C ARG A 370 -19.69 -29.81 7.08
N LEU A 371 -18.64 -30.54 6.75
CA LEU A 371 -18.70 -31.99 6.63
C LEU A 371 -18.71 -32.65 8.02
N TRP A 372 -17.85 -32.20 8.95
CA TRP A 372 -17.54 -32.94 10.18
C TRP A 372 -17.77 -32.13 11.47
N GLY A 373 -18.19 -30.87 11.39
CA GLY A 373 -18.46 -30.04 12.56
C GLY A 373 -19.82 -30.35 13.19
N ARG A 374 -19.84 -30.99 14.37
CA ARG A 374 -21.04 -31.03 15.21
C ARG A 374 -21.43 -29.61 15.61
N SER A 375 -22.65 -29.20 15.23
CA SER A 375 -23.28 -27.98 15.72
C SER A 375 -23.31 -28.00 17.25
N ARG A 376 -22.42 -27.24 17.90
CA ARG A 376 -22.62 -26.86 19.30
C ARG A 376 -23.72 -25.81 19.27
N LYS A 377 -24.94 -26.21 19.66
CA LYS A 377 -26.02 -25.27 19.94
C LYS A 377 -25.49 -24.21 20.91
N PRO A 378 -25.77 -22.92 20.70
CA PRO A 378 -25.45 -21.90 21.69
C PRO A 378 -26.16 -22.26 23.01
N ASN A 379 -25.44 -22.17 24.13
CA ASN A 379 -26.05 -22.30 25.44
C ASN A 379 -27.15 -21.23 25.56
N PRO A 380 -28.36 -21.59 26.03
CA PRO A 380 -29.38 -20.58 26.30
C PRO A 380 -28.86 -19.59 27.35
N VAL A 381 -28.96 -18.31 27.03
CA VAL A 381 -28.71 -17.22 27.97
C VAL A 381 -29.70 -17.37 29.13
N PRO A 382 -29.25 -17.44 30.40
CA PRO A 382 -30.17 -17.47 31.53
C PRO A 382 -30.97 -16.16 31.56
N PRO A 383 -32.28 -16.20 31.87
CA PRO A 383 -33.11 -15.00 31.91
C PRO A 383 -32.57 -14.02 32.94
N SER A 384 -32.46 -12.75 32.53
CA SER A 384 -32.15 -11.62 33.40
C SER A 384 -33.17 -11.55 34.54
N GLN A 385 -32.69 -11.48 35.78
CA GLN A 385 -33.53 -11.20 36.94
C GLN A 385 -34.21 -9.83 36.79
N PRO A 386 -35.48 -9.68 37.19
CA PRO A 386 -36.19 -8.40 37.10
C PRO A 386 -35.65 -7.40 38.12
N ASP A 387 -35.46 -6.16 37.68
CA ASP A 387 -35.10 -5.01 38.51
C ASP A 387 -36.02 -4.88 39.72
N HIS A 388 -35.44 -4.89 40.91
CA HIS A 388 -36.11 -4.46 42.12
C HIS A 388 -36.40 -2.97 42.03
N LYS A 389 -37.69 -2.62 41.97
CA LYS A 389 -38.21 -1.28 42.26
C LYS A 389 -37.65 -0.80 43.60
N ALA A 390 -36.98 0.35 43.59
CA ALA A 390 -36.76 1.16 44.78
C ALA A 390 -37.96 2.07 44.96
N ASP A 391 -38.88 1.68 45.85
CA ASP A 391 -39.81 2.60 46.49
C ASP A 391 -39.11 3.16 47.74
N GLY A 392 -39.07 4.50 47.88
CA GLY A 392 -38.73 5.13 49.16
C GLY A 392 -38.04 6.50 49.09
N LEU A 393 -38.78 7.56 48.73
CA LEU A 393 -39.11 8.74 49.55
C LEU A 393 -39.73 9.86 48.72
#